data_AF-A0A1Y1RI89-F1
#
_entry.id   AF-A0A1Y1RI89-F1
#
_cell.length_a   1.000
_cell.length_b   1.000
_cell.length_c   1.000
_cell.angle_alpha   90.00
_cell.angle_beta   90.00
_cell.angle_gamma   90.00
#
_symmetry.space_group_name_H-M   'P 1'
#
loop_
_entity.id
_entity.type
_entity.pdbx_description
1 polymer ?
#
loop_
_entity_poly.entity_id
_entity_poly.type
_entity_poly.pdbx_seq_one_letter_code
_entity_poly.pdbx_strand_id
1 'polypeptide(L)'
;MNHPRLIFRYIRILNGNFFVLLALLLPTVSFSEEPYLNIETDPTPALILFQGKPKSTMHQTPTRLQISPTNFFRVKILRKGFESTGGYIGLKRIGGDSLDIYIFGTSRVSSLARSALFPGWGQRYTSQSRKGFWFGALSLSSAGYTGYLHYRYKSKNDDLVDAKNRWIETTPVLEKEKSWDVWADKYRESDRLYHQRNLWVGLTGYFYGVNLIDVLILAPMFSGKVKQPDKLFFKLPKKTPFKALLRSTLIPGWGQSYVGSPGKGWVYGALVGVGSYFAIDYYLEYKDDVTDFNLSQDYYHFLERQGRPVDELKDAFQAVEDRDRQADDSFRKFQWASGITIGIWVLNMIDMGFSYRSDEILKGQYFTSDDSTGKNDTKPRLIADIYGANARVFLKWHF
;
A
#
# COMPACT_ATOMS: atom_id res chain seq x y z
N MET A 1 53.59 70.61 2.50
CA MET A 1 52.54 71.44 3.14
C MET A 1 51.60 70.52 3.92
N ASN A 2 51.66 70.66 5.25
CA ASN A 2 50.60 70.57 6.28
C ASN A 2 49.83 69.24 6.56
N HIS A 3 50.36 68.53 7.57
CA HIS A 3 49.74 68.00 8.81
C HIS A 3 48.46 67.12 8.81
N PRO A 4 48.60 65.88 9.33
CA PRO A 4 47.57 65.20 10.12
C PRO A 4 48.13 64.79 11.50
N ARG A 5 48.11 65.69 12.49
CA ARG A 5 48.54 65.37 13.88
C ARG A 5 47.68 65.98 15.00
N LEU A 6 46.43 66.35 14.74
CA LEU A 6 45.60 67.06 15.76
C LEU A 6 44.28 66.41 16.19
N ILE A 7 43.91 65.21 15.71
CA ILE A 7 42.61 64.60 16.12
C ILE A 7 42.75 63.56 17.26
N PHE A 8 43.96 63.07 17.58
CA PHE A 8 44.13 62.04 18.61
C PHE A 8 44.33 62.54 20.05
N ARG A 9 44.31 63.86 20.30
CA ARG A 9 44.57 64.42 21.65
C ARG A 9 43.35 64.85 22.46
N TYR A 10 42.14 64.83 21.90
CA TYR A 10 40.91 65.21 22.62
C TYR A 10 40.12 64.04 23.25
N ILE A 11 40.55 62.79 23.07
CA ILE A 11 39.90 61.59 23.65
C ILE A 11 40.72 61.05 24.85
N ARG A 12 41.11 61.92 25.79
CA ARG A 12 41.77 61.47 27.03
C ARG A 12 41.26 62.10 28.31
N ILE A 13 40.32 63.04 28.24
CA ILE A 13 39.81 63.78 29.42
C ILE A 13 38.35 63.39 29.78
N LEU A 14 37.75 62.42 29.10
CA LEU A 14 36.40 61.90 29.40
C LEU A 14 36.40 60.41 29.82
N ASN A 15 37.45 59.95 30.50
CA ASN A 15 37.70 58.52 30.74
C ASN A 15 37.20 57.93 32.08
N GLY A 16 36.13 58.49 32.67
CA GLY A 16 35.55 57.92 33.91
C GLY A 16 34.03 57.80 33.88
N ASN A 17 33.33 58.89 33.58
CA ASN A 17 31.87 58.96 33.77
C ASN A 17 31.04 58.75 32.49
N PHE A 18 31.65 58.77 31.30
CA PHE A 18 30.92 58.62 30.04
C PHE A 18 30.52 57.16 29.74
N PHE A 19 31.34 56.19 30.14
CA PHE A 19 31.02 54.76 29.99
C PHE A 19 29.87 54.30 30.90
N VAL A 20 29.73 54.91 32.09
CA VAL A 20 28.64 54.59 33.03
C VAL A 20 27.29 55.12 32.52
N LEU A 21 27.28 56.31 31.92
CA LEU A 21 26.08 56.89 31.30
C LEU A 21 25.66 56.19 30.00
N LEU A 22 26.62 55.70 29.20
CA LEU A 22 26.33 54.93 27.99
C LEU A 22 25.77 53.53 28.31
N ALA A 23 26.24 52.89 29.39
CA ALA A 23 25.71 51.61 29.85
C ALA A 23 24.28 51.71 30.41
N LEU A 24 23.88 52.87 30.95
CA LEU A 24 22.52 53.13 31.45
C LEU A 24 21.51 53.50 30.35
N LEU A 25 21.99 53.84 29.14
CA LEU A 25 21.15 54.16 27.98
C LEU A 25 21.09 53.02 26.96
N LEU A 26 21.74 51.88 27.21
CA LEU A 26 21.53 50.70 26.38
C LEU A 26 20.09 50.21 26.62
N PRO A 27 19.22 50.22 25.59
CA PRO A 27 17.90 49.61 25.74
C PRO A 27 18.14 48.17 26.19
N THR A 28 17.47 47.76 27.27
CA THR A 28 17.43 46.35 27.64
C THR A 28 16.88 45.61 26.43
N VAL A 29 17.77 44.98 25.66
CA VAL A 29 17.38 44.11 24.57
C VAL A 29 16.76 42.91 25.25
N SER A 30 15.44 42.95 25.43
CA SER A 30 14.67 41.81 25.87
C SER A 30 14.77 40.77 24.77
N PHE A 31 15.65 39.79 24.95
CA PHE A 31 15.68 38.61 24.12
C PHE A 31 14.33 37.91 24.34
N SER A 32 13.44 38.05 23.36
CA SER A 32 12.19 37.29 23.38
C SER A 32 12.55 35.82 23.31
N GLU A 33 12.24 35.09 24.37
CA GLU A 33 12.43 33.64 24.39
C GLU A 33 11.66 33.04 23.22
N GLU A 34 12.28 32.10 22.51
CA GLU A 34 11.55 31.39 21.47
C GLU A 34 10.44 30.57 22.11
N PRO A 35 9.22 30.58 21.55
CA PRO A 35 8.12 29.84 22.13
C PRO A 35 8.41 28.34 22.08
N TYR A 36 8.03 27.65 23.14
CA TYR A 36 8.19 26.21 23.25
C TYR A 36 6.87 25.49 22.96
N LEU A 37 6.95 24.33 22.32
CA LEU A 37 5.82 23.43 22.09
C LEU A 37 5.97 22.19 22.97
N ASN A 38 5.07 22.03 23.93
CA ASN A 38 4.93 20.86 24.77
C ASN A 38 4.08 19.80 24.06
N ILE A 39 4.63 18.60 23.89
CA ILE A 39 3.96 17.51 23.16
C ILE A 39 3.82 16.28 24.03
N GLU A 40 2.60 15.79 24.14
CA GLU A 40 2.20 14.60 24.88
C GLU A 40 1.47 13.61 23.98
N THR A 41 1.56 12.33 24.33
CA THR A 41 0.80 11.26 23.64
C THR A 41 0.11 10.32 24.61
N ASP A 42 -0.99 9.73 24.18
CA ASP A 42 -1.61 8.57 24.80
C ASP A 42 -1.60 7.41 23.78
N PRO A 43 -0.75 6.39 23.99
CA PRO A 43 0.09 6.13 25.16
C PRO A 43 1.40 6.95 25.18
N THR A 44 2.02 7.06 26.35
CA THR A 44 3.38 7.58 26.56
C THR A 44 4.35 6.42 26.90
N PRO A 45 5.62 6.45 26.45
CA PRO A 45 6.22 7.38 25.49
C PRO A 45 6.01 6.94 24.04
N ALA A 46 5.77 7.88 23.12
CA ALA A 46 5.72 7.62 21.68
C ALA A 46 6.81 8.40 20.95
N LEU A 47 7.23 7.89 19.80
CA LEU A 47 8.20 8.57 18.95
C LEU A 47 7.48 9.47 17.96
N ILE A 48 7.92 10.73 17.89
CA ILE A 48 7.38 11.74 16.98
C ILE A 48 8.47 12.14 16.00
N LEU A 49 8.14 12.06 14.71
CA LEU A 49 8.97 12.55 13.62
C LEU A 49 8.33 13.83 13.07
N PHE A 50 9.04 14.94 13.21
CA PHE A 50 8.73 16.22 12.58
C PHE A 50 9.48 16.32 11.26
N GLN A 51 8.75 16.48 10.16
CA GLN A 51 9.32 16.70 8.83
C GLN A 51 8.94 18.09 8.35
N GLY A 52 9.93 18.96 8.20
CA GLY A 52 9.77 20.35 7.77
C GLY A 52 11.12 20.94 7.37
N LYS A 53 11.10 22.13 6.78
CA LYS A 53 12.32 22.90 6.52
C LYS A 53 12.75 23.63 7.81
N PRO A 54 14.05 23.74 8.11
CA PRO A 54 15.19 23.28 7.33
C PRO A 54 15.57 21.81 7.56
N LYS A 55 15.14 21.18 8.65
CA LYS A 55 15.58 19.81 9.02
C LYS A 55 14.45 19.00 9.64
N SER A 56 14.40 17.70 9.32
CA SER A 56 13.55 16.74 10.03
C SER A 56 14.15 16.41 11.38
N THR A 57 13.33 16.36 12.44
CA THR A 57 13.76 16.03 13.80
C THR A 57 12.90 14.92 14.39
N MET A 58 13.45 14.21 15.37
CA MET A 58 12.83 13.04 15.97
C MET A 58 12.93 13.12 17.48
N HIS A 59 11.81 12.94 18.18
CA HIS A 59 11.69 13.16 19.62
C HIS A 59 10.81 12.10 20.27
N GLN A 60 10.99 11.86 21.57
CA GLN A 60 10.21 10.90 22.36
C GLN A 60 9.33 11.66 23.34
N THR A 61 8.02 11.37 23.40
CA THR A 61 7.10 12.05 24.32
C THR A 61 7.21 11.56 25.76
N PRO A 62 6.92 12.40 26.77
CA PRO A 62 6.65 13.84 26.63
C PRO A 62 7.92 14.59 26.23
N THR A 63 7.78 15.59 25.35
CA THR A 63 8.93 16.40 24.89
C THR A 63 8.54 17.87 24.80
N ARG A 64 9.53 18.74 25.03
CA ARG A 64 9.43 20.19 24.83
C ARG A 64 10.32 20.59 23.68
N LEU A 65 9.73 21.17 22.64
CA LEU A 65 10.45 21.55 21.42
C LEU A 65 10.52 23.05 21.28
N GLN A 66 11.71 23.56 21.08
CA GLN A 66 11.93 24.93 20.62
C GLN A 66 11.68 24.95 19.11
N ILE A 67 10.62 25.62 18.65
CA ILE A 67 10.21 25.59 17.25
C ILE A 67 10.00 27.01 16.73
N SER A 68 10.55 27.30 15.56
CA SER A 68 10.30 28.55 14.85
C SER A 68 8.81 28.64 14.47
N PRO A 69 8.09 29.70 14.92
CA PRO A 69 6.63 29.75 14.94
C PRO A 69 5.97 30.07 13.59
N THR A 70 6.68 29.99 12.46
CA THR A 70 6.16 30.31 11.13
C THR A 70 6.38 29.14 10.17
N ASN A 71 5.95 27.94 10.55
CA ASN A 71 6.21 26.74 9.78
C ASN A 71 5.05 25.75 9.81
N PHE A 72 4.89 25.03 8.68
CA PHE A 72 4.05 23.84 8.59
C PHE A 72 4.94 22.61 8.72
N PHE A 73 4.59 21.74 9.65
CA PHE A 73 5.29 20.50 9.89
C PHE A 73 4.40 19.33 9.51
N ARG A 74 4.95 18.37 8.78
CA ARG A 74 4.36 17.04 8.69
C ARG A 74 4.80 16.25 9.91
N VAL A 75 3.85 15.74 10.66
CA VAL A 75 4.10 15.01 11.89
C VAL A 75 3.69 13.56 11.72
N LYS A 76 4.58 12.64 12.11
CA LYS A 76 4.30 11.21 12.14
C LYS A 76 4.57 10.69 13.54
N ILE A 77 3.62 9.96 14.10
CA ILE A 77 3.69 9.43 15.45
C ILE A 77 3.69 7.91 15.41
N LEU A 78 4.59 7.32 16.19
CA LEU A 78 4.92 5.90 16.16
C LEU A 78 4.99 5.36 17.59
N ARG A 79 4.28 4.27 17.85
CA ARG A 79 4.41 3.48 19.08
C ARG A 79 4.16 2.01 18.75
N LYS A 80 5.02 1.13 19.26
CA LYS A 80 4.83 -0.33 19.12
C LYS A 80 3.49 -0.74 19.74
N GLY A 81 2.72 -1.56 19.01
CA GLY A 81 1.37 -1.99 19.42
C GLY A 81 0.23 -1.01 19.12
N PHE A 82 0.55 0.17 18.58
CA PHE A 82 -0.43 1.18 18.18
C PHE A 82 -0.33 1.46 16.68
N GLU A 83 -1.39 1.99 16.10
CA GLU A 83 -1.39 2.41 14.70
C GLU A 83 -0.55 3.69 14.54
N SER A 84 0.32 3.71 13.52
CA SER A 84 1.04 4.93 13.19
C SER A 84 0.06 5.94 12.59
N THR A 85 0.04 7.13 13.15
CA THR A 85 -0.76 8.24 12.65
C THR A 85 0.15 9.34 12.11
N GLY A 86 -0.36 10.16 11.21
CA GLY A 86 0.37 11.34 10.78
C GLY A 86 -0.50 12.33 10.01
N GLY A 87 -0.13 13.60 10.10
CA GLY A 87 -0.84 14.70 9.49
C GLY A 87 0.03 15.94 9.44
N TYR A 88 -0.60 17.11 9.36
CA TYR A 88 0.12 18.39 9.32
C TYR A 88 -0.25 19.25 10.51
N ILE A 89 0.73 19.99 10.99
CA ILE A 89 0.58 20.97 12.06
C ILE A 89 1.10 22.30 11.53
N GLY A 90 0.28 23.33 11.58
CA GLY A 90 0.69 24.71 11.37
C GLY A 90 0.94 25.36 12.71
N LEU A 91 2.06 26.05 12.86
CA LEU A 91 2.32 26.93 14.00
C LEU A 91 2.31 28.36 13.51
N LYS A 92 1.69 29.26 14.28
CA LYS A 92 1.70 30.70 14.04
C LYS A 92 1.91 31.44 15.37
N ARG A 93 2.81 32.41 15.41
CA ARG A 93 2.98 33.29 16.60
C ARG A 93 1.82 34.29 16.70
N ILE A 94 1.23 34.47 17.88
CA ILE A 94 0.23 35.53 18.14
C ILE A 94 0.71 36.45 19.28
N GLY A 95 1.72 37.28 19.02
CA GLY A 95 2.21 38.28 19.98
C GLY A 95 2.83 37.71 21.26
N GLY A 96 3.97 38.27 21.70
CA GLY A 96 4.71 37.73 22.85
C GLY A 96 5.08 36.26 22.66
N ASP A 97 4.90 35.44 23.69
CA ASP A 97 5.34 34.04 23.74
C ASP A 97 4.22 33.02 23.43
N SER A 98 3.08 33.49 22.91
CA SER A 98 1.94 32.62 22.60
C SER A 98 2.01 32.02 21.18
N LEU A 99 1.62 30.74 21.07
CA LEU A 99 1.51 29.99 19.83
C LEU A 99 0.05 29.69 19.52
N ASP A 100 -0.28 29.77 18.24
CA ASP A 100 -1.50 29.23 17.67
C ASP A 100 -1.18 27.95 16.89
N ILE A 101 -1.90 26.89 17.20
CA ILE A 101 -1.62 25.55 16.73
C ILE A 101 -2.79 25.06 15.88
N TYR A 102 -2.55 24.93 14.58
CA TYR A 102 -3.51 24.40 13.62
C TYR A 102 -3.22 22.93 13.36
N ILE A 103 -4.18 22.05 13.60
CA ILE A 103 -4.06 20.62 13.29
C ILE A 103 -4.88 20.32 12.04
N PHE A 104 -4.20 19.97 10.95
CA PHE A 104 -4.86 19.56 9.71
C PHE A 104 -5.08 18.06 9.76
N GLY A 105 -6.25 17.67 10.29
CA GLY A 105 -6.71 16.30 10.30
C GLY A 105 -7.01 15.78 8.90
N THR A 106 -6.72 14.52 8.65
CA THR A 106 -7.14 13.84 7.43
C THR A 106 -8.53 13.23 7.66
N SER A 107 -9.54 13.66 6.89
CA SER A 107 -10.88 13.08 7.01
C SER A 107 -11.01 11.81 6.16
N ARG A 108 -11.75 10.81 6.68
CA ARG A 108 -12.01 9.56 5.96
C ARG A 108 -12.75 9.79 4.66
N VAL A 109 -13.79 10.63 4.68
CA VAL A 109 -14.60 10.97 3.50
C VAL A 109 -13.72 11.59 2.41
N SER A 110 -12.86 12.55 2.77
CA SER A 110 -11.97 13.19 1.80
C SER A 110 -10.88 12.24 1.29
N SER A 111 -10.41 11.32 2.14
CA SER A 111 -9.48 10.27 1.71
C SER A 111 -10.15 9.27 0.76
N LEU A 112 -11.40 8.89 1.04
CA LEU A 112 -12.19 7.95 0.25
C LEU A 112 -12.51 8.55 -1.11
N ALA A 113 -13.00 9.79 -1.15
CA ALA A 113 -13.28 10.51 -2.41
C ALA A 113 -12.05 10.56 -3.32
N ARG A 114 -10.86 10.86 -2.76
CA ARG A 114 -9.61 10.84 -3.53
C ARG A 114 -9.25 9.45 -4.05
N SER A 115 -9.49 8.41 -3.26
CA SER A 115 -9.19 7.01 -3.63
C SER A 115 -10.16 6.44 -4.66
N ALA A 116 -11.42 6.89 -4.60
CA ALA A 116 -12.43 6.58 -5.59
C ALA A 116 -12.07 7.16 -6.96
N LEU A 117 -11.51 8.38 -6.98
CA LEU A 117 -11.01 9.00 -8.21
C LEU A 117 -9.72 8.34 -8.71
N PHE A 118 -8.74 8.17 -7.82
CA PHE A 118 -7.44 7.60 -8.16
C PHE A 118 -7.02 6.57 -7.09
N PRO A 119 -6.93 5.28 -7.44
CA PRO A 119 -6.52 4.25 -6.49
C PRO A 119 -5.21 4.61 -5.80
N GLY A 120 -5.21 4.52 -4.47
CA GLY A 120 -4.04 4.82 -3.64
C GLY A 120 -3.88 6.28 -3.20
N TRP A 121 -4.68 7.21 -3.73
CA TRP A 121 -4.49 8.64 -3.44
C TRP A 121 -4.91 9.03 -2.02
N GLY A 122 -5.96 8.42 -1.47
CA GLY A 122 -6.33 8.60 -0.06
C GLY A 122 -5.33 7.99 0.92
N GLN A 123 -4.68 6.87 0.58
CA GLN A 123 -3.56 6.35 1.36
C GLN A 123 -2.38 7.35 1.38
N ARG A 124 -2.06 7.98 0.25
CA ARG A 124 -1.03 9.04 0.21
C ARG A 124 -1.43 10.24 1.08
N TYR A 125 -2.70 10.65 1.01
CA TYR A 125 -3.26 11.72 1.82
C TYR A 125 -3.16 11.43 3.33
N THR A 126 -3.40 10.18 3.76
CA THR A 126 -3.22 9.72 5.15
C THR A 126 -1.78 9.36 5.51
N SER A 127 -0.79 9.89 4.78
CA SER A 127 0.64 9.66 5.01
C SER A 127 1.12 8.21 4.87
N GLN A 128 0.36 7.36 4.18
CA GLN A 128 0.70 5.98 3.86
C GLN A 128 1.20 5.87 2.40
N SER A 129 2.19 6.69 2.03
CA SER A 129 2.63 6.84 0.63
C SER A 129 3.04 5.55 -0.05
N ARG A 130 3.74 4.65 0.66
CA ARG A 130 4.15 3.33 0.14
C ARG A 130 2.94 2.46 -0.22
N LYS A 131 1.92 2.39 0.65
CA LYS A 131 0.70 1.65 0.35
C LYS A 131 -0.05 2.27 -0.82
N GLY A 132 -0.18 3.60 -0.82
CA GLY A 132 -0.82 4.32 -1.92
C GLY A 132 -0.10 4.14 -3.26
N PHE A 133 1.22 3.99 -3.26
CA PHE A 133 1.97 3.60 -4.46
C PHE A 133 1.57 2.21 -4.96
N TRP A 134 1.58 1.19 -4.09
CA TRP A 134 1.25 -0.18 -4.49
C TRP A 134 -0.19 -0.33 -4.97
N PHE A 135 -1.16 0.27 -4.29
CA PHE A 135 -2.56 0.25 -4.76
C PHE A 135 -2.70 0.94 -6.11
N GLY A 136 -2.09 2.11 -6.29
CA GLY A 136 -2.11 2.81 -7.58
C GLY A 136 -1.47 1.98 -8.69
N ALA A 137 -0.29 1.41 -8.44
CA ALA A 137 0.42 0.58 -9.40
C ALA A 137 -0.38 -0.67 -9.79
N LEU A 138 -0.87 -1.44 -8.81
CA LEU A 138 -1.63 -2.68 -9.08
C LEU A 138 -2.93 -2.40 -9.84
N SER A 139 -3.73 -1.42 -9.40
CA SER A 139 -4.98 -1.07 -10.07
C SER A 139 -4.77 -0.52 -11.48
N LEU A 140 -3.75 0.33 -11.69
CA LEU A 140 -3.46 0.88 -13.02
C LEU A 140 -2.90 -0.18 -13.96
N SER A 141 -2.00 -1.04 -13.47
CA SER A 141 -1.45 -2.15 -14.28
C SER A 141 -2.53 -3.15 -14.66
N SER A 142 -3.43 -3.52 -13.74
CA SER A 142 -4.51 -4.45 -14.05
C SER A 142 -5.53 -3.85 -15.02
N ALA A 143 -5.88 -2.56 -14.84
CA ALA A 143 -6.77 -1.84 -15.75
C ALA A 143 -6.16 -1.67 -17.14
N GLY A 144 -4.87 -1.32 -17.21
CA GLY A 144 -4.13 -1.21 -18.47
C GLY A 144 -4.07 -2.55 -19.21
N TYR A 145 -3.78 -3.65 -18.50
CA TYR A 145 -3.77 -4.98 -19.10
C TYR A 145 -5.17 -5.45 -19.53
N THR A 146 -6.20 -5.08 -18.77
CA THR A 146 -7.61 -5.30 -19.16
C THR A 146 -7.93 -4.59 -20.47
N GLY A 147 -7.53 -3.32 -20.62
CA GLY A 147 -7.70 -2.56 -21.85
C GLY A 147 -6.96 -3.18 -23.04
N TYR A 148 -5.73 -3.64 -22.82
CA TYR A 148 -4.95 -4.39 -23.81
C TYR A 148 -5.65 -5.68 -24.26
N LEU A 149 -6.11 -6.50 -23.31
CA LEU A 149 -6.84 -7.73 -23.62
C LEU A 149 -8.17 -7.45 -24.31
N HIS A 150 -8.89 -6.40 -23.91
CA HIS A 150 -10.13 -6.00 -24.57
C HIS A 150 -9.90 -5.60 -26.03
N TYR A 151 -8.85 -4.83 -26.31
CA TYR A 151 -8.46 -4.47 -27.68
C TYR A 151 -8.13 -5.71 -28.51
N ARG A 152 -7.31 -6.63 -27.97
CA ARG A 152 -6.97 -7.89 -28.67
C ARG A 152 -8.17 -8.78 -28.90
N TYR A 153 -9.03 -8.94 -27.89
CA TYR A 153 -10.28 -9.68 -27.99
C TYR A 153 -11.13 -9.13 -29.14
N LYS A 154 -11.32 -7.81 -29.22
CA LYS A 154 -12.12 -7.19 -30.28
C LYS A 154 -11.58 -7.54 -31.67
N SER A 155 -10.28 -7.34 -31.90
CA SER A 155 -9.64 -7.68 -33.17
C SER A 155 -9.78 -9.16 -33.53
N LYS A 156 -9.61 -10.07 -32.57
CA LYS A 156 -9.74 -11.53 -32.82
C LYS A 156 -11.18 -11.99 -32.99
N ASN A 157 -12.12 -11.28 -32.37
CA ASN A 157 -13.54 -11.53 -32.57
C ASN A 157 -13.99 -11.12 -33.97
N ASP A 158 -13.44 -10.05 -34.54
CA ASP A 158 -13.70 -9.66 -35.93
C ASP A 158 -13.15 -10.74 -36.91
N ASP A 159 -11.91 -11.22 -36.70
CA ASP A 159 -11.34 -12.36 -37.45
C ASP A 159 -12.23 -13.62 -37.38
N LEU A 160 -12.78 -13.90 -36.20
CA LEU A 160 -13.69 -15.02 -35.95
C LEU A 160 -15.00 -14.88 -36.74
N VAL A 161 -15.60 -13.68 -36.75
CA VAL A 161 -16.83 -13.41 -37.50
C VAL A 161 -16.59 -13.63 -39.00
N ASP A 162 -15.47 -13.14 -39.52
CA ASP A 162 -15.11 -13.32 -40.93
C ASP A 162 -14.83 -14.79 -41.28
N ALA A 163 -14.15 -15.53 -40.39
CA ALA A 163 -13.94 -16.97 -40.58
C ALA A 163 -15.26 -17.75 -40.54
N LYS A 164 -16.17 -17.38 -39.63
CA LYS A 164 -17.49 -18.00 -39.52
C LYS A 164 -18.33 -17.79 -40.77
N ASN A 165 -18.37 -16.56 -41.29
CA ASN A 165 -19.11 -16.24 -42.51
C ASN A 165 -18.59 -17.04 -43.71
N ARG A 166 -17.25 -17.11 -43.87
CA ARG A 166 -16.63 -17.95 -44.92
C ARG A 166 -17.00 -19.42 -44.80
N TRP A 167 -16.98 -19.99 -43.59
CA TRP A 167 -17.39 -21.37 -43.37
C TRP A 167 -18.87 -21.62 -43.72
N ILE A 168 -19.75 -20.67 -43.38
CA ILE A 168 -21.18 -20.74 -43.73
C ILE A 168 -21.39 -20.68 -45.24
N GLU A 169 -20.68 -19.79 -45.93
CA GLU A 169 -20.79 -19.56 -47.39
C GLU A 169 -20.12 -20.65 -48.23
N THR A 170 -19.25 -21.47 -47.64
CA THR A 170 -18.56 -22.55 -48.37
C THR A 170 -19.52 -23.70 -48.65
N THR A 171 -19.83 -23.92 -49.93
CA THR A 171 -20.74 -24.99 -50.40
C THR A 171 -20.07 -26.36 -50.52
N PRO A 172 -18.86 -26.52 -51.12
CA PRO A 172 -18.26 -27.84 -51.27
C PRO A 172 -17.89 -28.44 -49.92
N VAL A 173 -18.30 -29.68 -49.64
CA VAL A 173 -18.11 -30.35 -48.33
C VAL A 173 -16.63 -30.39 -47.91
N LEU A 174 -15.73 -30.76 -48.83
CA LEU A 174 -14.30 -30.85 -48.56
C LEU A 174 -13.67 -29.48 -48.22
N GLU A 175 -14.11 -28.41 -48.91
CA GLU A 175 -13.65 -27.05 -48.60
C GLU A 175 -14.25 -26.55 -47.29
N LYS A 176 -15.47 -27.00 -46.97
CA LYS A 176 -16.18 -26.67 -45.74
C LYS A 176 -15.51 -27.27 -44.50
N GLU A 177 -14.92 -28.45 -44.62
CA GLU A 177 -14.07 -29.03 -43.57
C GLU A 177 -12.79 -28.21 -43.34
N LYS A 178 -12.12 -27.77 -44.40
CA LYS A 178 -10.93 -26.91 -44.24
C LYS A 178 -11.26 -25.55 -43.62
N SER A 179 -12.41 -24.97 -43.98
CA SER A 179 -12.85 -23.70 -43.39
C SER A 179 -13.37 -23.86 -41.96
N TRP A 180 -13.81 -25.07 -41.57
CA TRP A 180 -14.10 -25.41 -40.17
C TRP A 180 -12.87 -25.29 -39.29
N ASP A 181 -11.74 -25.87 -39.69
CA ASP A 181 -10.50 -25.81 -38.89
C ASP A 181 -10.04 -24.36 -38.68
N VAL A 182 -10.09 -23.54 -39.73
CA VAL A 182 -9.76 -22.12 -39.65
C VAL A 182 -10.71 -21.38 -38.71
N TRP A 183 -12.01 -21.65 -38.78
CA TRP A 183 -12.99 -21.06 -37.88
C TRP A 183 -12.79 -21.48 -36.42
N ALA A 184 -12.55 -22.77 -36.18
CA ALA A 184 -12.32 -23.35 -34.86
C ALA A 184 -11.07 -22.74 -34.20
N ASP A 185 -9.98 -22.57 -34.95
CA ASP A 185 -8.77 -21.90 -34.45
C ASP A 185 -9.02 -20.45 -34.05
N LYS A 186 -9.78 -19.69 -34.86
CA LYS A 186 -10.16 -18.31 -34.51
C LYS A 186 -11.10 -18.26 -33.31
N TYR A 187 -11.96 -19.27 -33.16
CA TYR A 187 -12.85 -19.38 -32.02
C TYR A 187 -12.05 -19.57 -30.74
N ARG A 188 -11.09 -20.51 -30.71
CA ARG A 188 -10.17 -20.73 -29.57
C ARG A 188 -9.42 -19.46 -29.20
N GLU A 189 -8.83 -18.75 -30.18
CA GLU A 189 -8.08 -17.51 -29.93
C GLU A 189 -8.97 -16.43 -29.28
N SER A 190 -10.18 -16.25 -29.80
CA SER A 190 -11.13 -15.25 -29.30
C SER A 190 -11.63 -15.59 -27.90
N ASP A 191 -12.01 -16.85 -27.68
CA ASP A 191 -12.56 -17.33 -26.41
C ASP A 191 -11.53 -17.28 -25.27
N ARG A 192 -10.28 -17.69 -25.54
CA ARG A 192 -9.18 -17.55 -24.58
C ARG A 192 -8.98 -16.09 -24.15
N LEU A 193 -8.98 -15.16 -25.10
CA LEU A 193 -8.85 -13.73 -24.81
C LEU A 193 -10.05 -13.18 -24.03
N TYR A 194 -11.26 -13.68 -24.31
CA TYR A 194 -12.46 -13.32 -23.55
C TYR A 194 -12.33 -13.71 -22.08
N HIS A 195 -11.90 -14.94 -21.81
CA HIS A 195 -11.73 -15.44 -20.44
C HIS A 195 -10.60 -14.74 -19.69
N GLN A 196 -9.44 -14.54 -20.34
CA GLN A 196 -8.35 -13.75 -19.77
C GLN A 196 -8.81 -12.32 -19.45
N ARG A 197 -9.50 -11.66 -20.39
CA ARG A 197 -10.01 -10.30 -20.16
C ARG A 197 -10.92 -10.26 -18.93
N ASN A 198 -11.88 -11.18 -18.81
CA ASN A 198 -12.82 -11.20 -17.70
C ASN A 198 -12.13 -11.44 -16.35
N LEU A 199 -11.11 -12.31 -16.31
CA LEU A 199 -10.28 -12.50 -15.12
C LEU A 199 -9.63 -11.18 -14.68
N TRP A 200 -9.02 -10.45 -15.62
CA TRP A 200 -8.34 -9.18 -15.33
C TRP A 200 -9.29 -8.03 -14.98
N VAL A 201 -10.51 -8.04 -15.52
CA VAL A 201 -11.61 -7.15 -15.06
C VAL A 201 -11.91 -7.44 -13.60
N GLY A 202 -12.05 -8.73 -13.23
CA GLY A 202 -12.27 -9.16 -11.84
C GLY A 202 -11.14 -8.72 -10.91
N LEU A 203 -9.88 -8.93 -11.30
CA LEU A 203 -8.71 -8.48 -10.55
C LEU A 203 -8.64 -6.96 -10.40
N THR A 204 -9.02 -6.20 -11.43
CA THR A 204 -9.09 -4.74 -11.37
C THR A 204 -10.14 -4.28 -10.36
N GLY A 205 -11.35 -4.85 -10.43
CA GLY A 205 -12.42 -4.60 -9.46
C GLY A 205 -12.00 -4.96 -8.04
N TYR A 206 -11.29 -6.08 -7.87
CA TYR A 206 -10.75 -6.53 -6.59
C TYR A 206 -9.76 -5.52 -5.98
N PHE A 207 -8.68 -5.15 -6.70
CA PHE A 207 -7.69 -4.22 -6.18
C PHE A 207 -8.28 -2.84 -5.89
N TYR A 208 -9.20 -2.39 -6.74
CA TYR A 208 -9.95 -1.15 -6.51
C TYR A 208 -10.82 -1.24 -5.25
N GLY A 209 -11.58 -2.32 -5.06
CA GLY A 209 -12.41 -2.54 -3.87
C GLY A 209 -11.60 -2.59 -2.59
N VAL A 210 -10.50 -3.36 -2.57
CA VAL A 210 -9.58 -3.43 -1.42
C VAL A 210 -8.99 -2.05 -1.10
N ASN A 211 -8.65 -1.25 -2.12
CA ASN A 211 -8.17 0.10 -1.92
C ASN A 211 -9.18 1.00 -1.18
N LEU A 212 -10.45 0.93 -1.55
CA LEU A 212 -11.52 1.68 -0.89
C LEU A 212 -11.77 1.22 0.54
N ILE A 213 -11.82 -0.11 0.76
CA ILE A 213 -11.99 -0.70 2.09
C ILE A 213 -10.83 -0.29 3.02
N ASP A 214 -9.59 -0.27 2.52
CA ASP A 214 -8.43 0.16 3.31
C ASP A 214 -8.57 1.61 3.77
N VAL A 215 -8.99 2.52 2.89
CA VAL A 215 -9.18 3.93 3.28
C VAL A 215 -10.35 4.11 4.25
N LEU A 216 -11.46 3.42 4.02
CA LEU A 216 -12.68 3.61 4.80
C LEU A 216 -12.55 3.04 6.22
N ILE A 217 -12.00 1.83 6.33
CA ILE A 217 -12.05 1.04 7.56
C ILE A 217 -10.67 0.92 8.22
N LEU A 218 -9.62 0.70 7.43
CA LEU A 218 -8.31 0.28 7.94
C LEU A 218 -7.33 1.43 8.15
N ALA A 219 -7.54 2.59 7.51
CA ALA A 219 -6.65 3.73 7.65
C ALA A 219 -6.77 4.36 9.04
N PRO A 220 -5.65 4.53 9.77
CA PRO A 220 -5.66 5.26 11.02
C PRO A 220 -5.92 6.75 10.76
N MET A 221 -6.74 7.36 11.62
CA MET A 221 -6.99 8.80 11.55
C MET A 221 -5.99 9.55 12.42
N PHE A 222 -5.47 10.67 11.91
CA PHE A 222 -4.67 11.58 12.70
C PHE A 222 -5.58 12.45 13.57
N SER A 223 -5.49 12.28 14.89
CA SER A 223 -6.26 13.05 15.86
C SER A 223 -5.32 13.64 16.90
N GLY A 224 -5.24 14.97 16.94
CA GLY A 224 -4.59 15.72 17.98
C GLY A 224 -5.56 16.73 18.59
N LYS A 225 -5.31 17.11 19.84
CA LYS A 225 -6.03 18.16 20.56
C LYS A 225 -5.04 19.18 21.07
N VAL A 226 -5.36 20.45 20.92
CA VAL A 226 -4.65 21.54 21.58
C VAL A 226 -5.26 21.69 22.97
N LYS A 227 -4.49 21.43 24.03
CA LYS A 227 -4.96 21.53 25.42
C LYS A 227 -4.71 22.92 26.00
N GLN A 228 -3.59 23.53 25.64
CA GLN A 228 -3.14 24.87 26.02
C GLN A 228 -2.45 25.49 24.78
N PRO A 229 -2.23 26.81 24.72
CA PRO A 229 -1.64 27.48 23.56
C PRO A 229 -0.30 26.87 23.10
N ASP A 230 0.45 26.29 24.03
CA ASP A 230 1.75 25.67 23.81
C ASP A 230 1.71 24.15 23.97
N LYS A 231 0.54 23.53 24.19
CA LYS A 231 0.42 22.11 24.56
C LYS A 231 -0.43 21.31 23.59
N LEU A 232 0.22 20.36 22.95
CA LEU A 232 -0.33 19.48 21.93
C LEU A 232 -0.42 18.04 22.44
N PHE A 233 -1.59 17.43 22.32
CA PHE A 233 -1.84 16.09 22.79
C PHE A 233 -2.34 15.18 21.66
N PHE A 234 -1.70 14.01 21.51
CA PHE A 234 -2.08 13.03 20.48
C PHE A 234 -2.57 11.73 21.09
N LYS A 235 -3.67 11.19 20.57
CA LYS A 235 -4.15 9.86 20.94
C LYS A 235 -3.88 8.89 19.79
N LEU A 236 -3.13 7.82 20.05
CA LEU A 236 -2.90 6.78 19.07
C LEU A 236 -3.95 5.67 19.20
N PRO A 237 -4.52 5.18 18.08
CA PRO A 237 -5.38 4.01 18.12
C PRO A 237 -4.55 2.77 18.49
N LYS A 238 -5.02 1.97 19.45
CA LYS A 238 -4.44 0.64 19.69
C LYS A 238 -4.67 -0.22 18.45
N LYS A 239 -3.69 -1.05 18.08
CA LYS A 239 -3.94 -2.11 17.10
C LYS A 239 -4.99 -3.07 17.65
N THR A 240 -5.86 -3.62 16.81
CA THR A 240 -6.89 -4.56 17.26
C THR A 240 -6.83 -5.87 16.49
N PRO A 241 -7.22 -7.01 17.11
CA PRO A 241 -7.25 -8.30 16.44
C PRO A 241 -8.21 -8.28 15.25
N PHE A 242 -9.37 -7.64 15.39
CA PHE A 242 -10.36 -7.52 14.32
C PHE A 242 -9.79 -6.83 13.07
N LYS A 243 -9.10 -5.70 13.24
CA LYS A 243 -8.47 -5.00 12.11
C LYS A 243 -7.30 -5.80 11.51
N ALA A 244 -6.61 -6.61 12.32
CA ALA A 244 -5.57 -7.49 11.83
C ALA A 244 -6.15 -8.67 11.02
N LEU A 245 -7.29 -9.22 11.45
CA LEU A 245 -8.07 -10.22 10.72
C LEU A 245 -8.54 -9.68 9.39
N LEU A 246 -9.23 -8.53 9.41
CA LEU A 246 -9.75 -7.93 8.19
C LEU A 246 -8.64 -7.68 7.16
N ARG A 247 -7.46 -7.23 7.60
CA ARG A 247 -6.30 -7.09 6.70
C ARG A 247 -5.84 -8.41 6.11
N SER A 248 -5.80 -9.48 6.89
CA SER A 248 -5.40 -10.83 6.44
C SER A 248 -6.43 -11.46 5.50
N THR A 249 -7.71 -11.20 5.76
CA THR A 249 -8.79 -11.56 4.84
C THR A 249 -8.57 -10.85 3.51
N LEU A 250 -8.35 -9.54 3.49
CA LEU A 250 -8.17 -8.81 2.22
C LEU A 250 -6.85 -9.13 1.52
N ILE A 251 -5.75 -9.29 2.24
CA ILE A 251 -4.45 -9.62 1.66
C ILE A 251 -3.76 -10.60 2.61
N PRO A 252 -3.57 -11.86 2.20
CA PRO A 252 -2.87 -12.85 3.01
C PRO A 252 -1.54 -12.32 3.53
N GLY A 253 -1.31 -12.45 4.84
CA GLY A 253 -0.09 -11.99 5.50
C GLY A 253 -0.07 -10.51 5.92
N TRP A 254 -1.06 -9.71 5.51
CA TRP A 254 -1.10 -8.29 5.85
C TRP A 254 -1.42 -8.06 7.33
N GLY A 255 -2.26 -8.89 7.97
CA GLY A 255 -2.50 -8.80 9.41
C GLY A 255 -1.27 -9.16 10.23
N GLN A 256 -0.49 -10.17 9.84
CA GLN A 256 0.79 -10.52 10.47
C GLN A 256 1.76 -9.34 10.41
N SER A 257 1.89 -8.71 9.24
CA SER A 257 2.71 -7.49 9.07
C SER A 257 2.18 -6.34 9.93
N TYR A 258 0.86 -6.22 10.05
CA TYR A 258 0.22 -5.21 10.88
C TYR A 258 0.50 -5.40 12.37
N VAL A 259 0.50 -6.63 12.90
CA VAL A 259 0.78 -6.85 14.33
C VAL A 259 2.26 -6.70 14.68
N GLY A 260 3.16 -6.93 13.72
CA GLY A 260 4.61 -6.77 13.90
C GLY A 260 5.44 -7.98 13.49
N SER A 261 4.84 -8.92 12.76
CA SER A 261 5.47 -10.14 12.26
C SER A 261 5.55 -10.15 10.73
N PRO A 262 6.30 -9.22 10.10
CA PRO A 262 6.34 -9.11 8.63
C PRO A 262 6.91 -10.36 7.94
N GLY A 263 7.81 -11.11 8.60
CA GLY A 263 8.35 -12.36 8.05
C GLY A 263 7.25 -13.40 7.81
N LYS A 264 6.40 -13.66 8.80
CA LYS A 264 5.21 -14.52 8.63
C LYS A 264 4.29 -13.98 7.54
N GLY A 265 4.10 -12.65 7.51
CA GLY A 265 3.30 -12.00 6.48
C GLY A 265 3.77 -12.30 5.06
N TRP A 266 5.08 -12.22 4.83
CA TRP A 266 5.69 -12.58 3.54
C TRP A 266 5.50 -14.04 3.17
N VAL A 267 5.66 -14.96 4.12
CA VAL A 267 5.47 -16.41 3.86
C VAL A 267 4.04 -16.69 3.39
N TYR A 268 3.03 -16.19 4.10
CA TYR A 268 1.63 -16.40 3.68
C TYR A 268 1.30 -15.71 2.36
N GLY A 269 1.80 -14.47 2.16
CA GLY A 269 1.62 -13.76 0.90
C GLY A 269 2.22 -14.52 -0.29
N ALA A 270 3.42 -15.09 -0.12
CA ALA A 270 4.09 -15.88 -1.15
C ALA A 270 3.35 -17.20 -1.42
N LEU A 271 2.97 -17.94 -0.38
CA LEU A 271 2.25 -19.21 -0.52
C LEU A 271 0.90 -19.03 -1.23
N VAL A 272 0.10 -18.03 -0.83
CA VAL A 272 -1.16 -17.73 -1.53
C VAL A 272 -0.88 -17.22 -2.93
N GLY A 273 0.14 -16.38 -3.14
CA GLY A 273 0.50 -15.90 -4.47
C GLY A 273 0.83 -17.03 -5.45
N VAL A 274 1.65 -18.00 -5.03
CA VAL A 274 1.98 -19.19 -5.82
C VAL A 274 0.74 -20.06 -6.06
N GLY A 275 -0.06 -20.31 -5.03
CA GLY A 275 -1.29 -21.10 -5.16
C GLY A 275 -2.31 -20.44 -6.12
N SER A 276 -2.51 -19.13 -6.00
CA SER A 276 -3.37 -18.34 -6.89
C SER A 276 -2.86 -18.37 -8.33
N TYR A 277 -1.54 -18.33 -8.55
CA TYR A 277 -0.97 -18.46 -9.90
C TYR A 277 -1.35 -19.80 -10.53
N PHE A 278 -1.12 -20.93 -9.84
CA PHE A 278 -1.49 -22.24 -10.36
C PHE A 278 -3.01 -22.42 -10.53
N ALA A 279 -3.82 -21.89 -9.61
CA ALA A 279 -5.27 -21.93 -9.74
C ALA A 279 -5.75 -21.15 -10.97
N ILE A 280 -5.16 -20.00 -11.26
CA ILE A 280 -5.48 -19.23 -12.48
C ILE A 280 -5.05 -19.97 -13.73
N ASP A 281 -3.84 -20.54 -13.73
CA ASP A 281 -3.28 -21.26 -14.87
C ASP A 281 -4.15 -22.47 -15.23
N TYR A 282 -4.46 -23.34 -14.25
CA TYR A 282 -5.35 -24.49 -14.45
C TYR A 282 -6.79 -24.11 -14.78
N TYR A 283 -7.27 -22.95 -14.31
CA TYR A 283 -8.59 -22.46 -14.72
C TYR A 283 -8.61 -22.09 -16.21
N LEU A 284 -7.54 -21.47 -16.73
CA LEU A 284 -7.43 -21.14 -18.15
C LEU A 284 -7.26 -22.40 -19.01
N GLU A 285 -6.45 -23.38 -18.56
CA GLU A 285 -6.32 -24.70 -19.19
C GLU A 285 -7.69 -25.39 -19.29
N TYR A 286 -8.43 -25.46 -18.17
CA TYR A 286 -9.79 -26.00 -18.14
C TYR A 286 -10.73 -25.31 -19.14
N LYS A 287 -10.64 -23.98 -19.27
CA LYS A 287 -11.48 -23.25 -20.24
C LYS A 287 -11.13 -23.57 -21.68
N ASP A 288 -9.84 -23.69 -21.99
CA ASP A 288 -9.39 -24.12 -23.32
C ASP A 288 -9.88 -25.55 -23.63
N ASP A 289 -9.79 -26.49 -22.68
CA ASP A 289 -10.23 -27.88 -22.86
C ASP A 289 -11.74 -27.99 -23.05
N VAL A 290 -12.54 -27.22 -22.30
CA VAL A 290 -14.00 -27.14 -22.48
C VAL A 290 -14.35 -26.60 -23.87
N THR A 291 -13.59 -25.61 -24.35
CA THR A 291 -13.78 -25.07 -25.70
C THR A 291 -13.46 -26.11 -26.77
N ASP A 292 -12.38 -26.88 -26.60
CA ASP A 292 -12.03 -27.99 -27.51
C ASP A 292 -13.08 -29.11 -27.49
N PHE A 293 -13.64 -29.44 -26.33
CA PHE A 293 -14.74 -30.37 -26.19
C PHE A 293 -15.98 -29.90 -26.96
N ASN A 294 -16.43 -28.66 -26.76
CA ASN A 294 -17.59 -28.10 -27.45
C ASN A 294 -17.39 -28.08 -28.97
N LEU A 295 -16.20 -27.68 -29.43
CA LEU A 295 -15.86 -27.71 -30.87
C LEU A 295 -15.89 -29.14 -31.43
N SER A 296 -15.42 -30.13 -30.67
CA SER A 296 -15.44 -31.53 -31.09
C SER A 296 -16.89 -32.06 -31.19
N GLN A 297 -17.76 -31.66 -30.25
CA GLN A 297 -19.19 -31.99 -30.31
C GLN A 297 -19.87 -31.37 -31.53
N ASP A 298 -19.62 -30.07 -31.78
CA ASP A 298 -20.19 -29.39 -32.94
C ASP A 298 -19.70 -30.02 -34.26
N TYR A 299 -18.44 -30.46 -34.32
CA TYR A 299 -17.87 -31.15 -35.47
C TYR A 299 -18.49 -32.54 -35.69
N TYR A 300 -18.65 -33.33 -34.63
CA TYR A 300 -19.37 -34.61 -34.69
C TYR A 300 -20.77 -34.43 -35.26
N HIS A 301 -21.55 -33.47 -34.73
CA HIS A 301 -22.89 -33.18 -35.23
C HIS A 301 -22.91 -32.60 -36.64
N PHE A 302 -21.84 -31.93 -37.06
CA PHE A 302 -21.66 -31.52 -38.44
C PHE A 302 -21.50 -32.74 -39.36
N LEU A 303 -20.60 -33.68 -39.05
CA LEU A 303 -20.40 -34.90 -39.83
C LEU A 303 -21.65 -35.78 -39.87
N GLU A 304 -22.34 -35.92 -38.74
CA GLU A 304 -23.60 -36.67 -38.62
C GLU A 304 -24.67 -36.11 -39.57
N ARG A 305 -24.85 -34.78 -39.60
CA ARG A 305 -25.79 -34.11 -40.52
C ARG A 305 -25.40 -34.22 -42.00
N GLN A 306 -24.12 -34.42 -42.30
CA GLN A 306 -23.65 -34.67 -43.67
C GLN A 306 -23.80 -36.14 -44.09
N GLY A 307 -24.26 -37.02 -43.20
CA GLY A 307 -24.43 -38.44 -43.51
C GLY A 307 -23.10 -39.16 -43.75
N ARG A 308 -22.03 -38.76 -43.02
CA ARG A 308 -20.70 -39.36 -43.16
C ARG A 308 -20.70 -40.84 -42.73
N PRO A 309 -19.76 -41.65 -43.24
CA PRO A 309 -19.64 -43.06 -42.88
C PRO A 309 -19.51 -43.27 -41.36
N VAL A 310 -20.02 -44.41 -40.88
CA VAL A 310 -20.02 -44.76 -39.44
C VAL A 310 -18.62 -44.75 -38.85
N ASP A 311 -17.60 -45.16 -39.60
CA ASP A 311 -16.21 -45.17 -39.12
C ASP A 311 -15.70 -43.76 -38.82
N GLU A 312 -16.01 -42.77 -39.66
CA GLU A 312 -15.62 -41.37 -39.41
C GLU A 312 -16.39 -40.76 -38.23
N LEU A 313 -17.68 -41.11 -38.08
CA LEU A 313 -18.48 -40.69 -36.93
C LEU A 313 -17.93 -41.27 -35.63
N LYS A 314 -17.45 -42.51 -35.67
CA LYS A 314 -16.83 -43.19 -34.53
C LYS A 314 -15.53 -42.49 -34.11
N ASP A 315 -14.68 -42.12 -35.07
CA ASP A 315 -13.44 -41.38 -34.79
C ASP A 315 -13.73 -39.99 -34.19
N ALA A 316 -14.71 -39.26 -34.74
CA ALA A 316 -15.13 -37.97 -34.21
C ALA A 316 -15.75 -38.09 -32.80
N PHE A 317 -16.55 -39.13 -32.56
CA PHE A 317 -17.12 -39.41 -31.24
C PHE A 317 -16.03 -39.75 -30.21
N GLN A 318 -15.02 -40.53 -30.60
CA GLN A 318 -13.88 -40.84 -29.74
C GLN A 318 -13.09 -39.56 -29.39
N ALA A 319 -12.92 -38.64 -30.35
CA ALA A 319 -12.32 -37.34 -30.07
C ALA A 319 -13.13 -36.53 -29.05
N VAL A 320 -14.47 -36.57 -29.10
CA VAL A 320 -15.33 -35.93 -28.08
C VAL A 320 -15.08 -36.53 -26.70
N GLU A 321 -15.08 -37.87 -26.57
CA GLU A 321 -14.81 -38.53 -25.29
C GLU A 321 -13.42 -38.20 -24.73
N ASP A 322 -12.40 -38.16 -25.58
CA ASP A 322 -11.03 -37.86 -25.15
C ASP A 322 -10.90 -36.40 -24.70
N ARG A 323 -11.63 -35.45 -25.30
CA ARG A 323 -11.67 -34.05 -24.88
C ARG A 323 -12.48 -33.83 -23.62
N ASP A 324 -13.56 -34.58 -23.41
CA ASP A 324 -14.33 -34.58 -22.17
C ASP A 324 -13.45 -34.98 -20.98
N ARG A 325 -12.71 -36.09 -21.11
CA ARG A 325 -11.76 -36.56 -20.10
C ARG A 325 -10.66 -35.53 -19.80
N GLN A 326 -10.16 -34.85 -20.82
CA GLN A 326 -9.15 -33.79 -20.65
C GLN A 326 -9.71 -32.60 -19.85
N ALA A 327 -10.91 -32.14 -20.21
CA ALA A 327 -11.59 -31.06 -19.49
C ALA A 327 -11.84 -31.41 -18.02
N ASP A 328 -12.28 -32.64 -17.73
CA ASP A 328 -12.46 -33.14 -16.37
C ASP A 328 -11.16 -33.17 -15.56
N ASP A 329 -10.06 -33.61 -16.16
CA ASP A 329 -8.76 -33.65 -15.48
C ASP A 329 -8.23 -32.24 -15.20
N SER A 330 -8.35 -31.31 -16.14
CA SER A 330 -7.99 -29.90 -15.93
C SER A 330 -8.87 -29.23 -14.88
N PHE A 331 -10.16 -29.56 -14.83
CA PHE A 331 -11.05 -29.10 -13.76
C PHE A 331 -10.61 -29.61 -12.38
N ARG A 332 -10.22 -30.90 -12.28
CA ARG A 332 -9.68 -31.47 -11.04
C ARG A 332 -8.40 -30.77 -10.60
N LYS A 333 -7.45 -30.48 -11.51
CA LYS A 333 -6.24 -29.70 -11.18
C LYS A 333 -6.60 -28.32 -10.63
N PHE A 334 -7.53 -27.62 -11.27
CA PHE A 334 -8.03 -26.33 -10.82
C PHE A 334 -8.65 -26.40 -9.41
N GLN A 335 -9.50 -27.39 -9.14
CA GLN A 335 -10.11 -27.60 -7.84
C GLN A 335 -9.07 -27.84 -6.74
N TRP A 336 -8.06 -28.68 -7.00
CA TRP A 336 -6.98 -28.94 -6.06
C TRP A 336 -6.16 -27.69 -5.75
N ALA A 337 -5.71 -26.96 -6.78
CA ALA A 337 -4.95 -25.74 -6.60
C ALA A 337 -5.74 -24.67 -5.84
N SER A 338 -7.02 -24.51 -6.17
CA SER A 338 -7.94 -23.60 -5.48
C SER A 338 -8.16 -24.01 -4.02
N GLY A 339 -8.40 -25.30 -3.77
CA GLY A 339 -8.60 -25.85 -2.42
C GLY A 339 -7.38 -25.64 -1.52
N ILE A 340 -6.18 -25.90 -2.02
CA ILE A 340 -4.92 -25.66 -1.31
C ILE A 340 -4.76 -24.15 -1.03
N THR A 341 -5.00 -23.29 -2.02
CA THR A 341 -4.88 -21.84 -1.88
C THR A 341 -5.83 -21.29 -0.82
N ILE A 342 -7.10 -21.71 -0.86
CA ILE A 342 -8.12 -21.34 0.13
C ILE A 342 -7.73 -21.87 1.51
N GLY A 343 -7.23 -23.11 1.60
CA GLY A 343 -6.72 -23.69 2.84
C GLY A 343 -5.61 -22.86 3.47
N ILE A 344 -4.61 -22.45 2.68
CA ILE A 344 -3.52 -21.56 3.12
C ILE A 344 -4.07 -20.19 3.57
N TRP A 345 -5.05 -19.66 2.86
CA TRP A 345 -5.67 -18.38 3.21
C TRP A 345 -6.46 -18.46 4.53
N VAL A 346 -7.18 -19.56 4.78
CA VAL A 346 -7.85 -19.81 6.07
C VAL A 346 -6.83 -19.98 7.19
N LEU A 347 -5.76 -20.75 6.96
CA LEU A 347 -4.66 -20.89 7.92
C LEU A 347 -4.00 -19.54 8.25
N ASN A 348 -3.84 -18.65 7.26
CA ASN A 348 -3.33 -17.31 7.48
C ASN A 348 -4.22 -16.50 8.45
N MET A 349 -5.54 -16.60 8.32
CA MET A 349 -6.49 -15.94 9.22
C MET A 349 -6.43 -16.50 10.64
N ILE A 350 -6.31 -17.83 10.77
CA ILE A 350 -6.19 -18.52 12.06
C ILE A 350 -4.87 -18.13 12.76
N ASP A 351 -3.73 -18.22 12.06
CA ASP A 351 -2.42 -17.83 12.61
C ASP A 351 -2.37 -16.35 13.02
N MET A 352 -3.04 -15.46 12.28
CA MET A 352 -3.17 -14.06 12.68
C MET A 352 -3.86 -13.98 14.06
N GLY A 353 -4.93 -14.75 14.26
CA GLY A 353 -5.70 -14.75 15.51
C GLY A 353 -4.85 -15.15 16.72
N PHE A 354 -3.98 -16.14 16.55
CA PHE A 354 -3.03 -16.57 17.57
C PHE A 354 -1.85 -15.60 17.75
N SER A 355 -1.27 -15.10 16.65
CA SER A 355 -0.12 -14.19 16.68
C SER A 355 -0.43 -12.86 17.36
N TYR A 356 -1.69 -12.42 17.37
CA TYR A 356 -2.07 -11.22 18.12
C TYR A 356 -1.91 -11.39 19.64
N ARG A 357 -2.20 -12.58 20.19
CA ARG A 357 -2.14 -12.84 21.65
C ARG A 357 -0.71 -12.87 22.18
N SER A 358 0.24 -13.44 21.44
CA SER A 358 1.64 -13.57 21.89
C SER A 358 2.33 -12.21 22.09
N ASP A 359 1.99 -11.22 21.27
CA ASP A 359 2.57 -9.87 21.36
C ASP A 359 2.02 -9.04 22.51
N GLU A 360 0.85 -9.38 23.08
CA GLU A 360 0.39 -8.76 24.33
C GLU A 360 1.14 -9.31 25.54
N ILE A 361 1.50 -10.60 25.53
CA ILE A 361 2.23 -11.27 26.61
C ILE A 361 3.68 -10.76 26.69
N LEU A 362 4.36 -10.58 25.55
CA LEU A 362 5.76 -10.10 25.52
C LEU A 362 5.91 -8.62 25.90
N LYS A 363 4.85 -7.80 25.89
CA LYS A 363 4.92 -6.37 26.26
C LYS A 363 5.06 -6.13 27.76
N GLY A 364 4.86 -7.15 28.60
CA GLY A 364 5.08 -7.05 30.04
C GLY A 364 6.55 -7.03 30.47
N GLN A 365 7.49 -7.37 29.58
CA GLN A 365 8.89 -7.66 29.98
C GLN A 365 9.96 -6.66 29.49
N TYR A 366 9.64 -5.70 28.60
CA TYR A 366 10.66 -4.82 27.99
C TYR A 366 10.67 -3.37 28.51
N PHE A 367 10.08 -3.08 29.66
CA PHE A 367 10.14 -1.73 30.27
C PHE A 367 10.75 -1.69 31.68
N THR A 368 11.35 -2.77 32.17
CA THR A 368 12.28 -2.70 33.30
C THR A 368 13.72 -2.57 32.74
N SER A 369 14.03 -1.42 32.14
CA SER A 369 15.44 -1.02 32.07
C SER A 369 15.80 -0.49 33.44
N ASP A 370 16.29 -1.38 34.29
CA ASP A 370 16.98 -1.03 35.51
C ASP A 370 18.32 -0.40 35.10
N ASP A 371 18.25 0.87 34.68
CA ASP A 371 19.35 1.62 34.08
C ASP A 371 20.19 2.28 35.19
N SER A 372 20.67 1.46 36.13
CA SER A 372 21.53 1.88 37.25
C SER A 372 23.03 1.81 36.93
N THR A 373 23.44 1.38 35.73
CA THR A 373 24.85 1.31 35.35
C THR A 373 25.21 2.36 34.30
N GLY A 374 25.59 3.55 34.76
CA GLY A 374 25.98 4.70 33.95
C GLY A 374 27.21 4.49 33.07
N LYS A 375 27.04 3.81 31.92
CA LYS A 375 28.02 3.83 30.81
C LYS A 375 27.35 4.33 29.53
N ASN A 376 27.67 5.58 29.20
CA ASN A 376 27.17 6.38 28.08
C ASN A 376 27.68 5.93 26.69
N ASP A 377 27.27 4.76 26.16
CA ASP A 377 27.68 4.40 24.77
C ASP A 377 26.71 3.56 23.91
N THR A 378 25.43 3.42 24.27
CA THR A 378 24.50 2.47 23.61
C THR A 378 23.47 3.07 22.64
N LYS A 379 23.69 4.26 22.09
CA LYS A 379 22.65 5.00 21.32
C LYS A 379 22.21 4.54 19.90
N PRO A 380 22.76 3.50 19.22
CA PRO A 380 22.20 3.09 17.90
C PRO A 380 21.37 1.79 17.87
N ARG A 381 21.43 0.90 18.89
CA ARG A 381 20.80 -0.44 18.76
C ARG A 381 19.27 -0.44 18.87
N LEU A 382 18.70 0.42 19.70
CA LEU A 382 17.25 0.46 19.92
C LEU A 382 16.44 0.86 18.67
N ILE A 383 17.05 1.63 17.76
CA ILE A 383 16.43 2.07 16.51
C ILE A 383 16.44 0.95 15.46
N ALA A 384 17.38 0.00 15.51
CA ALA A 384 17.39 -1.13 14.58
C ALA A 384 16.28 -2.15 14.90
N ASP A 385 16.06 -2.44 16.18
CA ASP A 385 15.13 -3.50 16.61
C ASP A 385 13.65 -3.08 16.50
N ILE A 386 13.35 -1.79 16.66
CA ILE A 386 11.97 -1.28 16.48
C ILE A 386 11.58 -1.20 14.99
N TYR A 387 12.54 -1.06 14.09
CA TYR A 387 12.31 -0.74 12.68
C TYR A 387 12.66 -1.88 11.71
N GLY A 388 13.23 -2.97 12.19
CA GLY A 388 13.79 -4.02 11.35
C GLY A 388 14.91 -3.51 10.43
N ALA A 389 15.37 -4.35 9.50
CA ALA A 389 16.47 -4.07 8.58
C ALA A 389 16.34 -2.77 7.75
N ASN A 390 15.16 -2.13 7.73
CA ASN A 390 14.86 -0.93 6.94
C ASN A 390 15.36 0.40 7.55
N ALA A 391 15.75 0.45 8.82
CA ALA A 391 16.31 1.70 9.41
C ALA A 391 17.70 2.05 8.88
N ARG A 392 18.52 1.04 8.50
CA ARG A 392 19.87 1.27 7.95
C ARG A 392 19.84 2.04 6.62
N VAL A 393 18.77 1.91 5.83
CA VAL A 393 18.61 2.63 4.55
C VAL A 393 18.25 4.10 4.78
N PHE A 394 17.49 4.42 5.82
CA PHE A 394 17.08 5.80 6.12
C PHE A 394 18.24 6.66 6.68
N LEU A 395 19.18 6.04 7.42
CA LEU A 395 20.35 6.74 7.94
C LEU A 395 21.45 6.98 6.89
N LYS A 396 21.49 6.19 5.81
CA LYS A 396 22.50 6.32 4.74
C LYS A 396 22.19 7.37 3.68
N TRP A 397 20.96 7.90 3.64
CA TRP A 397 20.51 8.86 2.62
C TRP A 397 20.59 10.34 3.05
N HIS A 398 20.98 10.63 4.29
CA HIS A 398 20.97 11.99 4.87
C HIS A 398 22.30 12.41 5.53
N PHE A 399 23.41 11.81 5.09
CA PHE A 399 24.75 12.36 5.29
C PHE A 399 25.39 12.61 3.94
#